data_AF-A0A965ZSC7-F1
#
_entry.id   AF-A0A965ZSC7-F1
#
_cell.length_a   1.000
_cell.length_b   1.000
_cell.length_c   1.000
_cell.angle_alpha   90.00
_cell.angle_beta   90.00
_cell.angle_gamma   90.00
#
_symmetry.space_group_name_H-M   'P 1'
#
loop_
_entity.id
_entity.type
_entity.pdbx_description
1 polymer ?
#
loop_
_entity_poly.entity_id
_entity_poly.type
_entity_poly.pdbx_seq_one_letter_code
_entity_poly.pdbx_strand_id
1 'polypeptide(L)'
;MSDYTKILLAEDEMPTRWYNIIPDLPEPPPPPLHPETREPATADDLAPLFPKALIEQEMTAERYIDIPEEVQDVYKLWRPSPLFRARRLERMLDT
;
A
#
# COMPACT_ATOMS: atom_id res chain seq x y z
N MET A 1 0.01 -20.85 23.02
CA MET A 1 -0.05 -20.20 21.70
C MET A 1 -1.20 -20.82 20.94
N SER A 2 -2.06 -20.04 20.29
CA SER A 2 -3.22 -20.60 19.60
C SER A 2 -2.81 -21.51 18.44
N ASP A 3 -3.59 -22.57 18.22
CA ASP A 3 -3.31 -23.66 17.27
C ASP A 3 -3.82 -23.36 15.85
N TYR A 4 -4.13 -22.09 15.56
CA TYR A 4 -4.72 -21.72 14.28
C TYR A 4 -3.72 -21.87 13.14
N THR A 5 -4.13 -22.59 12.09
CA THR A 5 -3.40 -22.68 10.81
C THR A 5 -3.82 -21.57 9.85
N LYS A 6 -5.05 -21.05 9.99
CA LYS A 6 -5.63 -19.99 9.17
C LYS A 6 -6.20 -18.90 10.08
N ILE A 7 -5.84 -17.66 9.80
CA ILE A 7 -6.33 -16.46 10.47
C ILE A 7 -7.09 -15.65 9.42
N LEU A 8 -8.33 -15.29 9.75
CA LEU A 8 -9.20 -14.46 8.95
C LEU A 8 -9.50 -13.20 9.74
N LEU A 9 -9.50 -12.06 9.06
CA LEU A 9 -10.05 -10.82 9.57
C LEU A 9 -11.47 -10.68 9.01
N ALA A 10 -12.37 -10.10 9.79
CA ALA A 10 -13.66 -9.65 9.29
C ALA A 10 -13.52 -8.37 8.44
N GLU A 11 -14.54 -8.04 7.63
CA GLU A 11 -14.51 -6.86 6.76
C GLU A 11 -14.45 -5.54 7.57
N ASP A 12 -15.03 -5.51 8.77
CA ASP A 12 -14.99 -4.36 9.68
C ASP A 12 -13.63 -4.20 10.40
N GLU A 13 -12.77 -5.22 10.32
CA GLU A 13 -11.38 -5.16 10.77
C GLU A 13 -10.41 -4.75 9.65
N MET A 14 -10.91 -4.49 8.44
CA MET A 14 -10.06 -4.04 7.34
C MET A 14 -9.47 -2.65 7.61
N PRO A 15 -8.20 -2.41 7.22
CA PRO A 15 -7.63 -1.08 7.28
C PRO A 15 -8.44 -0.09 6.42
N THR A 16 -8.67 1.10 6.96
CA THR A 16 -9.37 2.20 6.27
C THR A 16 -8.42 3.24 5.67
N ARG A 17 -7.11 3.05 5.83
CA ARG A 17 -6.04 3.97 5.41
C ARG A 17 -4.91 3.21 4.74
N TRP A 18 -4.37 3.76 3.67
CA TRP A 18 -3.06 3.37 3.17
C TRP A 18 -1.96 4.01 4.01
N TYR A 19 -0.84 3.30 4.18
CA TYR A 19 0.36 3.80 4.85
C TYR A 19 1.41 4.16 3.81
N ASN A 20 1.94 5.38 3.89
CA ASN A 20 3.04 5.87 3.09
C ASN A 20 4.33 5.78 3.92
N ILE A 21 5.32 5.05 3.41
CA ILE A 21 6.60 4.85 4.09
C ILE A 21 7.55 6.05 3.98
N ILE A 22 7.37 6.92 2.97
CA ILE A 22 8.28 8.04 2.67
C ILE A 22 8.64 8.89 3.90
N PRO A 23 7.68 9.28 4.78
CA PRO A 23 7.98 10.13 5.94
C PRO A 23 8.84 9.46 7.01
N ASP A 24 8.95 8.13 6.96
CA ASP A 24 9.67 7.33 7.94
C ASP A 24 10.99 6.77 7.37
N LEU A 25 11.32 7.09 6.11
CA LEU A 25 12.62 6.77 5.51
C LEU A 25 13.72 7.71 6.06
N PRO A 26 14.97 7.22 6.18
CA PRO A 26 16.09 8.06 6.62
C PRO A 26 16.39 9.22 5.66
N GLU A 27 16.11 9.00 4.37
CA GLU A 27 16.16 10.01 3.31
C GLU A 27 15.03 9.72 2.30
N PRO A 28 14.41 10.75 1.69
CA PRO A 28 13.36 10.55 0.72
C PRO A 28 13.91 9.92 -0.57
N PRO A 29 13.09 9.11 -1.29
CA PRO A 29 13.49 8.63 -2.60
C PRO A 29 13.71 9.80 -3.56
N PRO A 30 14.62 9.66 -4.54
CA PRO A 30 14.82 10.70 -5.55
C PRO A 30 13.51 10.92 -6.33
N PRO A 31 13.18 12.17 -6.67
CA PRO A 31 11.95 12.46 -7.40
C PRO A 31 12.00 11.87 -8.82
N PRO A 32 10.84 11.58 -9.43
CA PRO A 32 10.79 11.27 -10.86
C PRO A 32 11.35 12.45 -11.66
N LEU A 33 12.09 12.16 -12.72
CA LEU A 33 12.70 13.17 -13.58
C LEU A 33 11.96 13.28 -14.90
N HIS A 34 11.83 14.50 -15.42
CA HIS A 34 11.32 14.72 -16.77
C HIS A 34 12.33 14.15 -17.79
N PRO A 35 11.89 13.36 -18.79
CA PRO A 35 12.80 12.59 -19.65
C PRO A 35 13.73 13.46 -20.51
N GLU A 36 13.28 14.65 -20.93
CA GLU A 36 14.07 15.58 -21.75
C GLU A 36 15.01 16.47 -20.91
N THR A 37 14.46 17.24 -19.97
CA THR A 37 15.24 18.19 -19.15
C THR A 37 16.10 17.51 -18.09
N ARG A 38 15.73 16.30 -17.65
CA ARG A 38 16.32 15.58 -16.51
C ARG A 38 16.20 16.29 -15.17
N GLU A 39 15.35 17.30 -15.09
CA GLU A 39 14.98 17.96 -13.85
C GLU A 39 13.80 17.23 -13.17
N PRO A 40 13.58 17.43 -11.86
CA PRO A 40 12.42 16.88 -11.15
C PRO A 40 11.11 17.21 -11.88
N ALA A 41 10.31 16.17 -12.15
CA ALA A 41 9.02 16.30 -12.82
C ALA A 41 8.01 17.02 -11.92
N THR A 42 7.19 17.86 -12.54
CA THR A 42 6.09 18.58 -11.89
C THR A 42 4.77 17.82 -12.03
N ALA A 43 3.73 18.25 -11.30
CA ALA A 43 2.39 17.69 -11.45
C ALA A 43 1.85 17.84 -12.88
N ASP A 44 2.15 18.97 -13.54
CA ASP A 44 1.70 19.25 -14.91
C ASP A 44 2.38 18.33 -15.93
N ASP A 45 3.62 17.91 -15.67
CA ASP A 45 4.33 16.94 -16.52
C ASP A 45 3.70 15.54 -16.43
N LEU A 46 3.06 15.22 -15.29
CA LEU A 46 2.39 13.94 -15.04
C LEU A 46 0.91 13.92 -15.43
N ALA A 47 0.27 15.08 -15.52
CA ALA A 47 -1.16 15.23 -15.82
C ALA A 47 -1.62 14.56 -17.13
N PRO A 48 -0.82 14.49 -18.22
CA PRO A 48 -1.20 13.75 -19.42
C PRO A 48 -1.25 12.23 -19.25
N LEU A 49 -0.61 11.69 -18.21
CA LEU A 49 -0.42 10.26 -17.99
C LEU A 49 -1.33 9.70 -16.89
N PHE A 50 -1.57 10.49 -15.85
CA PHE A 50 -2.22 10.02 -14.63
C PHE A 50 -3.41 10.91 -14.22
N PRO A 51 -4.46 10.32 -13.62
CA PRO A 51 -5.49 11.07 -12.93
C PRO A 51 -4.89 11.93 -11.81
N LYS A 52 -5.47 13.11 -11.59
CA LYS A 52 -5.03 14.07 -10.56
C LYS A 52 -4.86 13.43 -9.17
N ALA A 53 -5.78 12.57 -8.76
CA ALA A 53 -5.72 11.90 -7.46
C ALA A 53 -4.48 11.00 -7.30
N LEU A 54 -4.02 10.34 -8.37
CA LEU A 54 -2.79 9.55 -8.32
C LEU A 54 -1.55 10.43 -8.26
N ILE A 55 -1.57 11.58 -8.93
CA ILE A 55 -0.49 12.57 -8.87
C ILE A 55 -0.38 13.16 -7.46
N GLU A 56 -1.52 13.50 -6.84
CA GLU A 56 -1.57 13.97 -5.45
C GLU A 56 -1.01 12.92 -4.47
N GLN A 57 -1.31 11.64 -4.69
CA GLN A 57 -0.76 10.53 -3.88
C GLN A 57 0.75 10.32 -4.08
N GLU A 58 1.26 10.50 -5.30
CA GLU A 58 2.71 10.38 -5.59
C GLU A 58 3.50 11.53 -4.94
N MET A 59 2.93 12.73 -4.92
CA MET A 59 3.63 13.94 -4.46
C MET A 59 3.46 14.23 -2.96
N THR A 60 2.61 13.49 -2.25
CA THR A 60 2.36 13.74 -0.81
C THR A 60 3.38 13.04 0.10
N ALA A 61 3.71 13.72 1.21
CA ALA A 61 4.49 13.18 2.32
C ALA A 61 3.60 12.90 3.56
N GLU A 62 2.28 12.77 3.38
CA GLU A 62 1.40 12.33 4.46
C GLU A 62 1.63 10.86 4.78
N ARG A 63 1.78 10.53 6.06
CA ARG A 63 2.03 9.15 6.54
C ARG A 63 0.83 8.22 6.31
N TYR A 64 -0.39 8.75 6.38
CA TYR A 64 -1.61 7.97 6.19
C TYR A 64 -2.56 8.69 5.24
N ILE A 65 -3.12 7.95 4.30
CA ILE A 65 -4.07 8.45 3.31
C ILE A 65 -5.35 7.63 3.46
N ASP A 66 -6.48 8.30 3.66
CA ASP A 66 -7.78 7.62 3.77
C ASP A 66 -8.12 6.89 2.46
N ILE A 67 -8.57 5.64 2.57
CA ILE A 67 -9.03 4.84 1.44
C ILE A 67 -10.46 5.30 1.11
N PRO A 68 -10.72 5.80 -0.12
CA PRO A 68 -12.07 6.19 -0.52
C PRO A 68 -13.07 5.05 -0.34
N GLU A 69 -14.31 5.40 0.03
CA GLU A 69 -15.37 4.42 0.33
C GLU A 69 -15.61 3.46 -0.85
N GLU A 70 -15.64 3.98 -2.07
CA GLU A 70 -15.85 3.18 -3.28
C GLU A 70 -14.71 2.17 -3.50
N VAL A 71 -13.48 2.53 -3.10
CA VAL A 71 -12.33 1.62 -3.19
C VAL A 71 -12.40 0.55 -2.10
N GLN A 72 -12.84 0.90 -0.89
CA GLN A 72 -13.08 -0.10 0.16
C GLN A 72 -14.16 -1.10 -0.24
N ASP A 73 -15.25 -0.64 -0.85
CA ASP A 73 -16.32 -1.52 -1.33
C ASP A 73 -15.84 -2.48 -2.41
N VAL A 74 -14.98 -2.02 -3.32
CA VAL A 74 -14.32 -2.90 -4.29
C VAL A 74 -13.41 -3.90 -3.58
N TYR A 75 -12.63 -3.49 -2.58
CA TYR A 75 -11.76 -4.40 -1.84
C TYR A 75 -12.54 -5.52 -1.13
N LYS A 76 -13.71 -5.25 -0.56
CA LYS A 76 -14.54 -6.25 0.12
C LYS A 76 -14.95 -7.44 -0.77
N LEU A 77 -14.86 -7.30 -2.10
CA LEU A 77 -15.10 -8.42 -3.03
C LEU A 77 -14.09 -9.57 -2.86
N TRP A 78 -12.88 -9.33 -2.37
CA TRP A 78 -11.82 -10.35 -2.20
C TRP A 78 -10.83 -10.12 -1.04
N ARG A 79 -10.94 -9.00 -0.33
CA ARG A 79 -10.18 -8.69 0.89
C ARG A 79 -11.11 -8.82 2.11
N PRO A 80 -10.55 -9.06 3.31
CA PRO A 80 -9.13 -9.26 3.61
C PRO A 80 -8.65 -10.67 3.22
N SER A 81 -7.40 -10.77 2.76
CA SER A 81 -6.81 -12.06 2.43
C SER A 81 -6.45 -12.84 3.70
N PRO A 82 -6.66 -14.17 3.75
CA PRO A 82 -6.29 -14.99 4.90
C PRO A 82 -4.78 -15.00 5.14
N LEU A 83 -4.37 -14.98 6.41
CA LEU A 83 -3.01 -15.28 6.82
C LEU A 83 -2.92 -16.75 7.24
N PHE A 84 -1.96 -17.49 6.69
CA PHE A 84 -1.73 -18.89 7.05
C PHE A 84 -0.42 -19.07 7.80
N ARG A 85 -0.46 -19.90 8.84
CA ARG A 85 0.74 -20.37 9.53
C ARG A 85 1.17 -21.71 8.96
N ALA A 86 2.40 -21.79 8.46
CA ALA A 86 2.91 -22.95 7.73
C ALA A 86 3.36 -24.10 8.65
N ARG A 87 2.45 -24.67 9.46
CA ARG A 87 2.74 -25.71 10.48
C ARG A 87 3.44 -26.97 9.95
N ARG A 88 3.18 -27.36 8.71
CA ARG A 88 3.83 -28.52 8.08
C ARG A 88 5.27 -28.21 7.69
N LEU A 89 5.52 -26.97 7.27
CA LEU A 89 6.87 -26.49 6.99
C LEU A 89 7.66 -26.37 8.29
N GLU A 90 7.08 -25.76 9.33
CA GLU A 90 7.66 -25.69 10.69
C GLU A 90 8.15 -27.08 11.17
N ARG A 91 7.28 -28.09 11.11
CA ARG A 91 7.65 -29.48 11.48
C ARG A 91 8.75 -30.09 10.61
N MET A 92 8.79 -29.76 9.32
CA MET A 92 9.86 -30.23 8.42
C MET A 92 11.21 -29.57 8.77
N LEU A 93 11.17 -28.32 9.20
CA LEU A 93 12.35 -27.52 9.54
C LEU A 93 12.80 -27.67 11.00
N ASP A 94 12.05 -28.40 11.83
CA ASP A 94 12.28 -28.55 13.27
C ASP A 94 12.31 -27.20 14.01
N THR A 95 11.38 -26.31 13.65
CA THR A 95 11.21 -24.95 14.23
C THR A 95 9.80 -24.71 14.74
#